data_AF-A0A950TUH8-F1
#
_entry.id   AF-A0A950TUH8-F1
#
_cell.length_a   1.000
_cell.length_b   1.000
_cell.length_c   1.000
_cell.angle_alpha   90.00
_cell.angle_beta   90.00
_cell.angle_gamma   90.00
#
_symmetry.space_group_name_H-M   'P 1'
#
loop_
_entity.id
_entity.type
_entity.pdbx_description
1 polymer ?
#
loop_
_entity_poly.entity_id
_entity_poly.type
_entity_poly.pdbx_seq_one_letter_code
_entity_poly.pdbx_strand_id
1 'polypeptide(L)' 'ECALVETVPGKRGGKPVIMGTRLRPEDLLVNREQGIEWLVENHGGIAPDTVRAIFEFYDRHKKARVRHVA' A
#
# COMPACT_ATOMS: atom_id res chain seq x y z
N GLU A 1 -11.94 0.18 5.32
CA GLU A 1 -11.71 -0.08 3.88
C GLU A 1 -10.74 0.98 3.35
N CYS A 2 -9.75 0.62 2.53
CA CYS A 2 -8.81 1.60 1.96
C CYS A 2 -9.29 1.97 0.55
N ALA A 3 -9.72 3.20 0.33
CA ALA A 3 -10.18 3.67 -0.97
C ALA A 3 -9.08 3.65 -2.05
N LEU A 4 -7.83 3.33 -1.69
CA LEU A 4 -6.67 3.31 -2.60
C LEU A 4 -6.31 1.91 -3.10
N VAL A 5 -6.98 0.87 -2.60
CA VAL A 5 -6.74 -0.51 -3.01
C VAL A 5 -8.01 -1.11 -3.60
N GLU A 6 -7.84 -1.79 -4.73
CA GLU A 6 -8.90 -2.53 -5.40
C GLU A 6 -8.59 -4.03 -5.37
N THR A 7 -9.63 -4.85 -5.35
CA THR A 7 -9.51 -6.28 -5.61
C THR A 7 -10.15 -6.57 -6.96
N VAL A 8 -9.33 -6.91 -7.96
CA VAL A 8 -9.80 -7.21 -9.31
C VAL A 8 -9.70 -8.71 -9.55
N PRO A 9 -10.82 -9.42 -9.83
CA PRO A 9 -10.79 -10.84 -10.17
C PRO A 9 -9.79 -11.14 -11.30
N GLY A 10 -8.95 -12.17 -11.13
CA GLY A 10 -7.92 -12.55 -12.10
C GLY A 10 -6.65 -11.69 -12.12
N LYS A 11 -6.63 -10.51 -11.46
CA LYS A 11 -5.43 -9.69 -11.30
C LYS A 11 -4.66 -10.13 -10.05
N ARG A 12 -3.38 -10.49 -10.21
CA ARG A 12 -2.50 -10.94 -9.09
C ARG A 12 -3.13 -12.03 -8.20
N GLY A 13 -3.93 -12.93 -8.79
CA GLY A 13 -4.60 -14.01 -8.05
C GLY A 13 -5.69 -13.54 -7.08
N GLY A 14 -6.32 -12.40 -7.35
CA GLY A 14 -7.37 -11.83 -6.50
C GLY A 14 -6.84 -11.13 -5.25
N LYS A 15 -5.53 -10.85 -5.19
CA LYS A 15 -4.95 -10.05 -4.10
C LYS A 15 -5.22 -8.55 -4.31
N PRO A 16 -5.37 -7.77 -3.23
CA PRO A 16 -5.50 -6.32 -3.33
C PRO A 16 -4.31 -5.69 -4.05
N VAL A 17 -4.60 -4.74 -4.92
CA VAL A 17 -3.60 -3.93 -5.61
C VAL A 17 -3.95 -2.46 -5.46
N ILE A 18 -2.95 -1.60 -5.55
CA ILE A 18 -3.16 -0.15 -5.56
C ILE A 18 -3.92 0.20 -6.85
N MET A 19 -4.99 0.99 -6.72
CA MET A 19 -5.86 1.35 -7.83
C MET A 19 -5.08 1.86 -9.04
N GLY A 20 -5.46 1.40 -10.23
CA GLY A 20 -4.79 1.79 -11.48
C GLY A 20 -3.41 1.15 -11.69
N THR A 21 -2.93 0.31 -10.77
CA THR A 21 -1.62 -0.34 -10.87
C THR A 21 -1.72 -1.86 -10.72
N ARG A 22 -0.61 -2.58 -10.92
CA ARG A 22 -0.47 -4.01 -10.54
C ARG A 22 0.38 -4.20 -9.28
N LEU A 23 0.66 -3.10 -8.58
CA LEU A 23 1.46 -3.08 -7.35
C LEU A 23 0.58 -3.50 -6.19
N ARG A 24 1.10 -4.36 -5.33
CA ARG A 24 0.45 -4.65 -4.07
C ARG A 24 0.92 -3.64 -3.03
N PRO A 25 0.07 -3.27 -2.06
CA PRO A 25 0.52 -2.45 -0.94
C PRO A 25 1.71 -3.08 -0.19
N GLU A 26 1.78 -4.41 -0.11
CA GLU A 26 2.91 -5.11 0.53
C GLU A 26 4.25 -4.83 -0.15
N ASP A 27 4.27 -4.61 -1.47
CA ASP A 27 5.49 -4.33 -2.21
C ASP A 27 6.08 -2.96 -1.78
N LEU A 28 5.24 -2.00 -1.39
CA LEU A 28 5.65 -0.72 -0.81
C LEU A 28 6.06 -0.85 0.66
N LEU A 29 5.33 -1.64 1.44
CA LEU A 29 5.57 -1.78 2.88
C LEU A 29 6.90 -2.47 3.18
N VAL A 30 7.27 -3.50 2.41
CA VAL A 30 8.58 -4.18 2.52
C VAL A 30 9.74 -3.23 2.24
N ASN A 31 9.56 -2.27 1.33
CA ASN A 31 10.60 -1.33 0.92
C ASN A 31 10.44 0.05 1.57
N ARG A 32 9.64 0.17 2.64
CA ARG A 32 9.32 1.47 3.26
C ARG A 32 10.55 2.27 3.71
N GLU A 33 11.60 1.58 4.14
CA GLU A 33 12.85 2.19 4.61
C GLU A 33 13.67 2.86 3.50
N GLN A 34 13.42 2.51 2.23
CA GLN A 34 14.06 3.15 1.07
C GLN A 34 13.59 4.59 0.85
N GLY A 35 12.45 4.97 1.43
CA GLY A 35 11.87 6.30 1.28
C GLY A 35 10.94 6.44 0.06
N ILE A 36 10.14 7.52 0.06
CA ILE A 36 9.08 7.73 -0.93
C ILE A 36 9.64 7.93 -2.33
N GLU A 37 10.71 8.71 -2.48
CA GLU A 37 11.32 9.02 -3.78
C GLU A 37 11.78 7.75 -4.49
N TRP A 38 12.52 6.89 -3.79
CA TRP A 38 12.95 5.59 -4.32
C TRP A 38 11.78 4.71 -4.74
N LEU A 39 10.70 4.68 -3.95
CA LEU A 39 9.51 3.88 -4.26
C LEU A 39 8.79 4.38 -5.52
N VAL A 40 8.71 5.69 -5.71
CA VAL A 40 8.07 6.30 -6.88
C VAL A 40 8.85 5.95 -8.15
N GLU A 41 10.17 6.06 -8.10
CA GLU A 41 11.07 5.74 -9.21
C GLU A 41 11.06 4.25 -9.54
N ASN A 42 11.20 3.39 -8.52
CA ASN A 42 11.42 1.96 -8.72
C ASN A 42 10.13 1.15 -8.93
N HIS A 43 8.97 1.71 -8.60
CA HIS A 43 7.67 1.08 -8.85
C HIS A 43 6.88 1.67 -10.03
N GLY A 44 7.55 2.40 -10.92
CA GLY A 44 6.99 2.79 -12.22
C GLY A 44 6.02 3.97 -12.16
N GLY A 45 6.32 4.99 -11.34
CA GLY A 45 5.62 6.26 -11.37
C GLY A 45 4.31 6.30 -10.59
N ILE A 46 4.20 5.50 -9.52
CA ILE A 46 3.13 5.69 -8.54
C ILE A 46 3.22 7.11 -7.95
N ALA A 47 2.08 7.77 -7.75
CA ALA A 47 2.09 9.12 -7.18
C ALA A 47 2.62 9.09 -5.72
N PRO A 48 3.51 10.03 -5.33
CA PRO A 48 4.02 10.12 -3.97
C PRO A 48 2.91 10.17 -2.90
N ASP A 49 1.80 10.86 -3.19
CA ASP A 49 0.66 10.97 -2.28
C ASP A 49 -0.06 9.63 -2.08
N THR A 50 -0.11 8.78 -3.10
CA THR A 50 -0.64 7.43 -2.96
C THR A 50 0.23 6.60 -2.04
N VAL A 51 1.57 6.69 -2.14
CA VAL A 51 2.49 5.99 -1.24
C VAL A 51 2.28 6.44 0.21
N ARG A 52 2.20 7.76 0.45
CA ARG A 52 1.93 8.32 1.79
C ARG A 52 0.62 7.81 2.38
N ALA A 53 -0.44 7.85 1.60
CA ALA A 53 -1.76 7.45 2.08
C ALA A 53 -1.87 5.94 2.34
N ILE A 54 -1.15 5.10 1.58
CA ILE A 54 -1.00 3.67 1.91
C ILE A 54 -0.28 3.50 3.25
N PHE A 55 0.84 4.18 3.48
CA PHE A 55 1.53 4.08 4.77
C PHE A 55 0.68 4.55 5.95
N GLU A 56 -0.01 5.69 5.81
CA GLU A 56 -0.89 6.20 6.85
C GLU A 56 -2.05 5.22 7.15
N PHE A 57 -2.63 4.62 6.11
CA PHE A 57 -3.65 3.58 6.26
C PHE A 57 -3.11 2.41 7.09
N TYR A 58 -1.97 1.84 6.70
CA TYR A 58 -1.40 0.68 7.41
C TYR A 58 -0.95 1.02 8.83
N ASP A 59 -0.40 2.21 9.08
CA ASP A 59 -0.02 2.64 10.43
C ASP A 59 -1.23 2.77 11.34
N ARG A 60 -2.34 3.35 10.85
CA ARG A 60 -3.60 3.43 11.61
C ARG A 60 -4.15 2.05 11.93
N HIS A 61 -4.13 1.12 10.98
CA HIS A 61 -4.68 -0.22 11.17
C HIS A 61 -3.76 -1.12 12.01
N LYS A 62 -2.44 -0.96 11.93
CA LYS A 62 -1.49 -1.60 12.85
C LYS A 62 -1.72 -1.13 14.28
N LYS A 63 -1.87 0.18 14.50
CA LYS A 63 -2.18 0.75 15.82
C LYS A 63 -3.55 0.29 16.34
N ALA A 64 -4.57 0.18 15.48
CA ALA A 64 -5.87 -0.34 15.86
C ALA A 64 -5.82 -1.82 16.28
N ARG A 65 -5.04 -2.65 15.58
CA ARG A 65 -4.82 -4.06 15.96
C ARG A 65 -4.09 -4.20 17.29
N VAL A 66 -3.14 -3.32 17.62
CA VAL A 66 -2.45 -3.35 18.91
C VAL A 66 -3.37 -2.88 20.04
N ARG A 67 -4.23 -1.89 19.79
CA ARG A 67 -5.17 -1.36 20.80
C ARG A 67 -6.34 -2.28 21.13
N HIS A 68 -6.68 -3.23 20.26
CA HIS A 68 -7.77 -4.19 20.49
C HIS A 68 -7.32 -5.46 21.22
N VAL A 69 -6.03 -5.60 21.51
CA VAL A 69 -5.43 -6.73 22.26
C VAL A 69 -4.93 -6.24 23.64
N ALA A 70 -5.47 -5.13 24.13
CA ALA A 70 -5.16 -4.56 25.44
C ALA A 70 -6.42 -4.55 26.32
#